data_AF-A0A8T4ZRZ6-F1
#
_entry.id   AF-A0A8T4ZRZ6-F1
#
_cell.length_a   1.000
_cell.length_b   1.000
_cell.length_c   1.000
_cell.angle_alpha   90.00
_cell.angle_beta   90.00
_cell.angle_gamma   90.00
#
_symmetry.space_group_name_H-M   'P 1'
#
loop_
_entity.id
_entity.type
_entity.pdbx_description
1 polymer ?
#
loop_
_entity_poly.entity_id
_entity_poly.type
_entity_poly.pdbx_seq_one_letter_code
_entity_poly.pdbx_strand_id
1 'polypeptide(L)'
;MVREIFEVSEPIPLIGCIAFDLIDRGTNIIQIRPITTCPLSCIFCSTDAGPKSRCRRTEYIVPLDYLIDWFKSIIAFKGERGIKAHIDTVGDPITYPKITDMVSSLSQISAQQFQFHIGTLKLYRL
;
A
#
# COMPACT_ATOMS: atom_id res chain seq x y z
N MET A 1 -22.87 -6.39 7.08
CA MET A 1 -22.65 -6.84 5.70
C MET A 1 -21.18 -7.14 5.54
N VAL A 2 -20.85 -8.35 5.06
CA VAL A 2 -19.49 -8.64 4.58
C VAL A 2 -19.34 -7.89 3.26
N ARG A 3 -18.33 -7.02 3.14
CA ARG A 3 -18.04 -6.31 1.88
C ARG A 3 -17.29 -7.25 0.96
N GLU A 4 -17.59 -7.15 -0.33
CA GLU A 4 -16.80 -7.83 -1.35
C GLU A 4 -15.40 -7.20 -1.42
N ILE A 5 -14.38 -8.05 -1.54
CA ILE A 5 -13.00 -7.64 -1.75
C ILE A 5 -12.69 -7.91 -3.22
N PHE A 6 -12.42 -6.85 -3.96
CA PHE A 6 -12.01 -6.93 -5.35
C PHE A 6 -10.48 -7.04 -5.44
N GLU A 7 -10.01 -8.07 -6.11
CA GLU A 7 -8.59 -8.24 -6.40
C GLU A 7 -8.20 -7.41 -7.63
N VAL A 8 -7.21 -6.54 -7.46
CA VAL A 8 -6.71 -5.64 -8.50
C VAL A 8 -5.51 -6.29 -9.16
N SER A 9 -5.77 -6.99 -10.26
CA SER A 9 -4.77 -7.67 -11.08
C SER A 9 -4.72 -7.09 -12.50
N GLU A 10 -3.91 -7.71 -13.37
CA GLU A 10 -3.95 -7.44 -14.80
C GLU A 10 -5.38 -7.52 -15.36
N PRO A 11 -5.77 -6.68 -16.34
CA PRO A 11 -4.94 -5.68 -17.06
C PRO A 11 -4.94 -4.27 -16.41
N ILE A 12 -5.30 -4.14 -15.13
CA ILE A 12 -5.46 -2.84 -14.48
C ILE A 12 -4.09 -2.25 -14.12
N PRO A 13 -3.69 -1.08 -14.63
CA PRO A 13 -2.40 -0.50 -14.30
C PRO A 13 -2.33 -0.11 -12.81
N LEU A 14 -1.19 -0.41 -12.18
CA LEU A 14 -0.89 0.04 -10.82
C LEU A 14 0.00 1.29 -10.85
N ILE A 15 -0.60 2.41 -11.26
CA ILE A 15 -0.02 3.73 -11.01
C ILE A 15 -1.09 4.83 -10.86
N GLY A 16 -1.02 5.57 -9.73
CA GLY A 16 -1.77 6.81 -9.53
C GLY A 16 -3.21 6.69 -9.02
N CYS A 17 -3.77 5.48 -8.85
CA CYS A 17 -5.06 5.31 -8.17
C CYS A 17 -4.93 5.66 -6.68
N ILE A 18 -5.87 6.45 -6.17
CA ILE A 18 -5.83 6.87 -4.76
C ILE A 18 -6.29 5.71 -3.87
N ALA A 19 -7.20 4.85 -4.29
CA ALA A 19 -7.75 3.84 -3.39
C ALA A 19 -6.77 2.68 -3.11
N PHE A 20 -6.15 2.15 -4.16
CA PHE A 20 -5.27 1.00 -4.16
C PHE A 20 -4.21 1.27 -5.23
N ASP A 21 -2.95 1.51 -4.88
CA ASP A 21 -1.89 1.71 -5.88
C ASP A 21 -0.49 2.00 -5.32
N LEU A 22 0.46 2.05 -6.25
CA LEU A 22 1.69 2.80 -6.17
C LEU A 22 1.45 4.26 -6.61
N ILE A 23 1.68 5.19 -5.69
CA ILE A 23 1.54 6.63 -5.93
C ILE A 23 2.92 7.27 -5.83
N ASP A 24 3.42 7.77 -6.96
CA ASP A 24 4.60 8.61 -6.97
C ASP A 24 4.26 10.01 -6.45
N ARG A 25 4.94 10.45 -5.38
CA ARG A 25 4.74 11.78 -4.78
C ARG A 25 5.56 12.88 -5.45
N GLY A 26 6.18 12.61 -6.60
CA GLY A 26 7.02 13.57 -7.33
C GLY A 26 8.38 13.84 -6.67
N THR A 27 8.72 13.08 -5.63
CA THR A 27 10.00 13.15 -4.91
C THR A 27 10.69 11.79 -4.97
N ASN A 28 11.46 11.40 -3.96
CA ASN A 28 11.98 10.04 -3.82
C ASN A 28 11.01 9.11 -3.07
N ILE A 29 9.79 9.55 -2.75
CA ILE A 29 8.80 8.75 -2.02
C ILE A 29 7.82 8.11 -2.99
N ILE A 30 7.74 6.79 -2.94
CA ILE A 30 6.67 6.00 -3.56
C ILE A 30 5.77 5.52 -2.43
N GLN A 31 4.51 5.93 -2.48
CA GLN A 31 3.49 5.52 -1.54
C GLN A 31 2.81 4.24 -2.05
N ILE A 32 2.68 3.24 -1.19
CA ILE A 32 2.23 1.89 -1.54
C ILE A 32 0.95 1.58 -0.78
N ARG A 33 -0.16 1.41 -1.49
CA ARG A 33 -1.48 1.07 -0.94
C ARG A 33 -1.91 -0.33 -1.39
N PRO A 34 -1.51 -1.40 -0.67
CA PRO A 34 -1.76 -2.78 -1.10
C PRO A 34 -3.19 -3.29 -0.78
N ILE A 35 -3.91 -2.64 0.13
CA ILE A 35 -5.24 -3.07 0.58
C ILE A 35 -6.05 -1.88 1.10
N THR A 36 -7.38 -1.96 1.16
CA THR A 36 -8.22 -0.88 1.71
C THR A 36 -8.99 -1.22 2.97
N THR A 37 -8.91 -2.46 3.46
CA THR A 37 -9.62 -2.91 4.66
C THR A 37 -9.07 -2.28 5.94
N CYS A 38 -9.92 -2.11 6.95
CA CYS A 38 -9.53 -1.61 8.26
C CYS A 38 -10.26 -2.40 9.36
N PRO A 39 -9.59 -2.79 10.46
CA PRO A 39 -10.25 -3.49 11.56
C PRO A 39 -11.00 -2.52 12.50
N LEU A 40 -10.73 -1.21 12.41
CA LEU A 40 -11.24 -0.18 13.32
C LEU A 40 -12.33 0.67 12.64
N SER A 41 -13.29 1.16 13.42
CA SER A 41 -14.30 2.14 12.98
C SER A 41 -14.19 3.42 13.81
N CYS A 42 -13.06 4.12 13.67
CA CYS A 42 -12.77 5.32 14.42
C CYS A 42 -13.78 6.44 14.09
N ILE A 43 -14.25 7.16 15.10
CA ILE A 43 -15.23 8.26 14.94
C ILE A 43 -14.69 9.43 14.08
N PHE A 44 -13.38 9.52 13.95
CA PHE A 44 -12.65 10.54 13.18
C PHE A 44 -12.11 9.99 11.84
N CYS A 45 -12.52 8.80 11.42
CA CYS A 45 -12.03 8.19 10.19
C CYS A 45 -12.57 8.97 8.98
N SER A 46 -11.70 9.69 8.28
CA SER A 46 -12.05 10.47 7.09
C SER A 46 -12.40 9.61 5.88
N THR A 47 -11.98 8.34 5.87
CA THR A 47 -12.15 7.41 4.74
C THR A 47 -13.27 6.40 4.95
N ASP A 48 -13.89 6.40 6.13
CA ASP A 48 -14.93 5.45 6.56
C ASP A 48 -14.54 3.98 6.21
N ALA A 49 -13.29 3.58 6.44
CA ALA A 49 -12.78 2.26 6.02
C ALA A 49 -13.23 1.10 6.92
N GLY A 50 -13.76 1.41 8.10
CA GLY A 50 -14.04 0.42 9.13
C GLY A 50 -15.24 -0.51 8.86
N PRO A 51 -15.40 -1.58 9.64
CA PRO A 51 -16.53 -2.52 9.48
C PRO A 51 -17.90 -1.89 9.69
N LYS A 52 -17.99 -0.79 10.46
CA LYS A 52 -19.24 -0.04 10.70
C LYS A 52 -19.56 1.01 9.63
N SER A 53 -18.74 1.12 8.58
CA SER A 53 -19.00 2.07 7.49
C SER A 53 -20.32 1.80 6.79
N ARG A 54 -20.99 2.90 6.43
CA ARG A 54 -22.32 2.92 5.82
C ARG A 54 -22.29 3.26 4.33
N CYS A 55 -21.21 3.89 3.86
CA CYS A 55 -21.11 4.37 2.48
C CYS A 55 -20.15 3.55 1.61
N ARG A 56 -19.16 2.85 2.19
CA ARG A 56 -18.22 2.03 1.40
C ARG A 56 -18.93 0.84 0.76
N ARG A 57 -18.73 0.71 -0.56
CA ARG A 57 -19.36 -0.33 -1.39
C ARG A 57 -18.49 -1.56 -1.56
N THR A 58 -17.18 -1.37 -1.72
CA THR A 58 -16.22 -2.44 -1.99
C THR A 58 -14.90 -2.15 -1.31
N GLU A 59 -14.14 -3.21 -1.06
CA GLU A 59 -12.74 -3.13 -0.66
C GLU A 59 -11.86 -3.65 -1.79
N TYR A 60 -10.58 -3.30 -1.76
CA TYR A 60 -9.61 -3.68 -2.78
C TYR A 60 -8.40 -4.33 -2.12
N ILE A 61 -7.82 -5.29 -2.83
CA ILE A 61 -6.55 -5.93 -2.49
C ILE A 61 -5.70 -6.07 -3.75
N VAL A 62 -4.40 -5.82 -3.62
CA VAL A 62 -3.44 -5.96 -4.72
C VAL A 62 -2.60 -7.22 -4.50
N PRO A 63 -2.49 -8.12 -5.49
CA PRO A 63 -1.58 -9.28 -5.41
C PRO A 63 -0.13 -8.85 -5.21
N LEU A 64 0.59 -9.58 -4.36
CA LEU A 64 1.97 -9.22 -3.99
C LEU A 64 2.90 -9.15 -5.20
N ASP A 65 2.90 -10.19 -6.04
CA ASP A 65 3.83 -10.27 -7.18
C ASP A 65 3.57 -9.11 -8.15
N TYR A 66 2.30 -8.83 -8.41
CA TYR A 66 1.87 -7.72 -9.26
C TYR A 66 2.31 -6.35 -8.71
N LEU A 67 2.13 -6.13 -7.40
CA LEU A 67 2.59 -4.92 -6.71
C LEU A 67 4.11 -4.74 -6.83
N ILE A 68 4.88 -5.81 -6.61
CA ILE A 68 6.34 -5.79 -6.62
C ILE A 68 6.87 -5.52 -8.04
N ASP A 69 6.26 -6.12 -9.06
CA ASP A 69 6.70 -5.93 -10.45
C ASP A 69 6.42 -4.53 -10.98
N TRP A 70 5.27 -3.95 -10.63
CA TRP A 70 5.02 -2.53 -10.88
C TRP A 70 5.98 -1.63 -10.11
N PHE A 71 6.29 -1.95 -8.86
CA PHE A 71 7.22 -1.17 -8.05
C PHE A 71 8.63 -1.15 -8.64
N LYS A 72 9.13 -2.31 -9.11
CA LYS A 72 10.40 -2.40 -9.84
C LYS A 72 10.39 -1.54 -11.10
N SER A 73 9.29 -1.57 -11.87
CA SER A 73 9.14 -0.77 -13.09
C SER A 73 9.23 0.73 -12.80
N ILE A 74 8.60 1.21 -11.72
CA ILE A 74 8.68 2.61 -11.30
C ILE A 74 10.10 2.98 -10.86
N ILE A 75 10.78 2.13 -10.10
CA ILE A 75 12.16 2.38 -9.67
C ILE A 75 13.11 2.45 -10.86
N ALA A 76 12.99 1.51 -11.81
CA ALA A 76 13.79 1.50 -13.02
C ALA A 76 13.60 2.81 -13.81
N PHE A 77 12.38 3.35 -13.84
CA PHE A 77 12.08 4.63 -14.46
C PHE A 77 12.66 5.84 -13.69
N LYS A 78 12.57 5.87 -12.36
CA LYS A 78 13.03 7.01 -11.53
C LYS A 78 14.53 7.04 -11.26
N GLY A 79 15.22 5.91 -11.41
CA GLY A 79 16.61 5.73 -11.00
C GLY A 79 16.71 5.17 -9.59
N GLU A 80 17.54 4.14 -9.43
CA GLU A 80 17.59 3.23 -8.26
C GLU A 80 18.07 3.84 -6.93
N ARG A 81 18.31 5.16 -6.85
CA ARG A 81 18.98 5.78 -5.70
C ARG A 81 18.04 6.57 -4.81
N GLY A 82 18.01 6.20 -3.53
CA GLY A 82 17.38 6.96 -2.46
C GLY A 82 15.85 6.89 -2.42
N ILE A 83 15.24 5.90 -3.09
CA ILE A 83 13.78 5.70 -3.08
C ILE A 83 13.30 5.24 -1.69
N LYS A 84 12.19 5.80 -1.23
CA LYS A 84 11.53 5.47 0.03
C LYS A 84 10.15 4.89 -0.25
N ALA A 85 9.86 3.71 0.30
CA ALA A 85 8.56 3.05 0.15
C ALA A 85 7.66 3.32 1.36
N HIS A 86 6.70 4.21 1.20
CA HIS A 86 5.75 4.54 2.26
C HIS A 86 4.52 3.63 2.17
N ILE A 87 4.39 2.63 3.04
CA ILE A 87 3.23 1.74 3.09
C ILE A 87 2.06 2.46 3.78
N ASP A 88 1.17 3.02 2.98
CA ASP A 88 0.01 3.77 3.46
C ASP A 88 -1.24 3.23 2.79
N THR A 89 -2.38 3.22 3.48
CA THR A 89 -3.62 2.75 2.85
C THR A 89 -4.82 3.59 3.26
N VAL A 90 -5.92 3.44 2.53
CA VAL A 90 -7.20 4.05 2.90
C VAL A 90 -7.75 3.44 4.20
N GLY A 91 -7.43 2.18 4.48
CA GLY A 91 -7.72 1.48 5.73
C GLY A 91 -6.47 1.29 6.59
N ASP A 92 -6.21 0.06 7.04
CA ASP A 92 -5.04 -0.30 7.83
C ASP A 92 -4.12 -1.27 7.06
N PRO A 93 -2.87 -0.89 6.74
CA PRO A 93 -1.95 -1.76 6.02
C PRO A 93 -1.66 -3.10 6.70
N ILE A 94 -1.79 -3.20 8.03
CA ILE A 94 -1.56 -4.46 8.76
C ILE A 94 -2.58 -5.53 8.38
N THR A 95 -3.74 -5.14 7.83
CA THR A 95 -4.72 -6.09 7.33
C THR A 95 -4.31 -6.78 6.03
N TYR A 96 -3.21 -6.35 5.39
CA TYR A 96 -2.70 -7.00 4.20
C TYR A 96 -2.11 -8.39 4.54
N PRO A 97 -2.63 -9.49 3.98
CA PRO A 97 -2.24 -10.85 4.38
C PRO A 97 -0.75 -11.15 4.19
N LYS A 98 -0.10 -10.52 3.21
CA LYS A 98 1.31 -10.70 2.85
C LYS A 98 2.19 -9.53 3.28
N ILE A 99 1.83 -8.80 4.35
CA ILE A 99 2.55 -7.60 4.79
C ILE A 99 4.03 -7.87 5.06
N THR A 100 4.38 -8.99 5.68
CA THR A 100 5.76 -9.38 5.98
C THR A 100 6.56 -9.66 4.71
N ASP A 101 5.97 -10.40 3.78
CA ASP A 101 6.60 -10.77 2.51
C ASP A 101 6.79 -9.53 1.62
N MET A 102 5.82 -8.62 1.65
CA MET A 102 5.88 -7.33 0.98
C MET A 102 7.02 -6.47 1.53
N VAL A 103 7.10 -6.29 2.86
CA VAL A 103 8.18 -5.52 3.48
C VAL A 103 9.54 -6.14 3.18
N SER A 104 9.65 -7.46 3.27
CA SER A 104 10.88 -8.21 2.93
C SER A 104 11.29 -7.96 1.48
N SER A 105 10.37 -8.12 0.53
CA SER A 105 10.61 -7.91 -0.90
C SER A 105 11.02 -6.47 -1.22
N LEU A 106 10.33 -5.48 -0.66
CA LEU A 106 10.63 -4.06 -0.84
C LEU A 106 12.00 -3.68 -0.26
N SER A 107 12.38 -4.27 0.88
CA SER A 107 13.68 -4.03 1.52
C SER A 107 14.86 -4.54 0.69
N GLN A 108 14.67 -5.62 -0.08
CA GLN A 108 15.70 -6.18 -0.97
C GLN A 108 15.91 -5.32 -2.21
N ILE A 109 14.86 -4.63 -2.68
CA ILE A 109 14.91 -3.83 -3.90
C ILE A 109 15.61 -2.49 -3.63
N SER A 110 15.07 -1.62 -2.78
CA SER A 110 15.70 -0.34 -2.43
C SER A 110 14.93 0.49 -1.40
N ALA A 111 13.96 -0.06 -0.66
CA ALA A 111 13.13 0.75 0.24
C ALA A 111 13.74 0.88 1.65
N GLN A 112 14.20 2.09 2.00
CA GLN A 112 14.89 2.33 3.29
C GLN A 112 14.00 2.92 4.41
N GLN A 113 12.71 3.17 4.17
CA GLN A 113 11.84 3.73 5.20
C GLN A 113 10.39 3.29 4.99
N PHE A 114 9.88 2.47 5.90
CA PHE A 114 8.49 2.04 5.95
C PHE A 114 7.76 2.85 7.02
N GLN A 115 6.70 3.55 6.65
CA GLN A 115 5.88 4.30 7.59
C GLN A 115 4.49 3.69 7.56
N PHE A 116 3.99 3.26 8.73
CA PHE A 116 2.65 2.72 8.91
C PHE A 116 1.79 3.76 9.65
N HIS A 117 0.47 3.67 9.49
CA HIS A 117 -0.49 4.58 10.13
C HIS A 117 -0.45 4.55 11.68
N ILE A 118 0.11 3.50 12.30
CA ILE A 118 0.24 3.30 13.76
C ILE A 118 1.69 3.55 14.25
N GLY A 119 2.64 3.80 13.34
CA GLY A 119 4.04 4.03 13.72
C GLY A 119 5.01 3.97 12.53
N THR A 120 6.18 4.57 12.67
CA THR A 120 7.23 4.48 11.64
C THR A 120 8.18 3.34 11.96
N LEU A 121 8.33 2.37 11.04
CA LEU A 121 9.38 1.36 11.12
C LEU A 121 10.52 1.77 10.20
N LYS A 122 11.52 2.46 10.74
CA LYS A 122 12.77 2.67 10.01
C LYS A 122 13.59 1.38 10.06
N LEU A 123 13.63 0.67 8.95
CA LEU A 123 14.64 -0.37 8.73
C LEU A 123 15.95 0.34 8.37
N TYR A 124 16.78 0.57 9.40
CA TYR A 124 18.16 0.97 9.19
C TYR A 124 18.93 -0.25 8.70
N ARG A 125 19.40 -0.21 7.46
CA ARG A 125 20.42 -1.15 6.99
C ARG A 125 21.71 -0.79 7.74
N LEU A 126 22.20 -1.71 8.57
CA LEU A 126 23.57 -1.67 9.10
C LEU A 126 24.57 -1.78 7.94
#